data_AF-A0AAU9TRZ6-F1
#
_entry.id   AF-A0AAU9TRZ6-F1
#
_cell.length_a   1.000
_cell.length_b   1.000
_cell.length_c   1.000
_cell.angle_alpha   90.00
_cell.angle_beta   90.00
_cell.angle_gamma   90.00
#
_symmetry.space_group_name_H-M   'P 1'
#
loop_
_entity.id
_entity.type
_entity.pdbx_description
1 polymer ?
#
loop_
_entity_poly.entity_id
_entity_poly.type
_entity_poly.pdbx_seq_one_letter_code
_entity_poly.pdbx_strand_id
1 'polypeptide(L)'
;MYNSTPHSVTGKSPSELFFKRKNRDKIPMLQDIDKEEDSEDKLASTFKPTPHVVEKTTCGDVTVTNEETGQILRRNLIHLKRVEGEWKSIQDDNLNEDTTNINE
;
A
#
# COMPACT_ATOMS: atom_id res chain seq x y z
N MET A 1 12.83 29.66 25.24
CA MET A 1 11.56 30.33 24.90
C MET A 1 11.13 30.04 23.46
N TYR A 2 11.96 30.35 22.44
CA TYR A 2 11.62 30.15 21.01
C TYR A 2 11.19 28.71 20.64
N ASN A 3 11.91 27.69 21.11
CA ASN A 3 11.71 26.29 20.71
C ASN A 3 10.39 25.66 21.18
N SER A 4 9.67 26.29 22.10
CA SER A 4 8.43 25.75 22.71
C SER A 4 7.20 26.63 22.46
N THR A 5 7.41 27.90 22.11
CA THR A 5 6.31 28.83 21.79
C THR A 5 5.79 28.57 20.37
N PRO A 6 4.48 28.37 20.17
CA PRO A 6 3.91 28.21 18.84
C PRO A 6 3.96 29.53 18.06
N HIS A 7 4.23 29.44 16.74
CA HIS A 7 4.11 30.60 15.87
C HIS A 7 2.64 30.93 15.61
N SER A 8 2.33 32.23 15.46
CA SER A 8 0.95 32.71 15.25
C SER A 8 0.30 32.21 13.96
N VAL A 9 1.09 31.96 12.91
CA VAL A 9 0.59 31.51 11.60
C VAL A 9 0.36 30.01 11.55
N THR A 10 1.33 29.22 12.02
CA THR A 10 1.30 27.76 11.90
C THR A 10 0.70 27.06 13.11
N GLY A 11 0.54 27.76 14.24
CA GLY A 11 0.06 27.22 15.51
C GLY A 11 0.99 26.18 16.14
N LYS A 12 2.13 25.88 15.51
CA LYS A 12 3.11 24.87 15.95
C LYS A 12 4.41 25.53 16.36
N SER A 13 5.10 24.93 17.33
CA SER A 13 6.44 25.38 17.74
C SER A 13 7.48 25.00 16.67
N PRO A 14 8.61 25.73 16.56
CA PRO A 14 9.70 25.34 15.65
C PRO A 14 10.11 23.87 15.82
N SER A 15 10.21 23.40 17.06
CA SER A 15 10.60 22.01 17.37
C SER A 15 9.65 20.97 16.79
N GLU A 16 8.35 21.26 16.78
CA GLU A 16 7.34 20.34 16.25
C GLU A 16 7.42 20.23 14.72
N LEU A 17 7.79 21.32 14.03
CA LEU A 17 8.00 21.31 12.58
C LEU A 17 9.21 20.47 12.18
N PHE A 18 10.33 20.61 12.90
CA PHE A 18 11.56 19.88 12.58
C PHE A 18 11.50 18.40 12.98
N PHE A 19 11.00 18.09 14.18
CA PHE A 19 11.11 16.74 14.75
C PHE A 19 9.80 15.94 14.68
N LYS A 20 8.72 16.53 14.12
CA LYS A 20 7.38 15.93 14.07
C LYS A 20 6.86 15.39 15.42
N ARG A 21 7.44 15.86 16.52
CA ARG A 21 7.09 15.49 17.90
C ARG A 21 7.08 16.71 18.79
N LYS A 22 6.22 16.71 19.81
CA LYS A 22 6.20 17.77 20.83
C LYS A 22 7.28 17.46 21.87
N ASN A 23 8.24 18.39 22.02
CA ASN A 23 9.23 18.32 23.09
C ASN A 23 8.51 18.65 24.42
N ARG A 24 8.01 17.61 25.10
CA ARG A 24 7.50 17.71 26.46
C ARG A 24 8.65 17.52 27.45
N ASP A 25 8.47 18.04 28.67
CA ASP A 25 9.40 17.81 29.77
C ASP A 25 9.60 16.32 30.05
N LYS A 26 10.69 16.04 30.78
CA LYS A 26 11.39 14.78 31.15
C LYS A 26 11.00 13.42 30.56
N ILE A 27 9.75 13.12 30.19
CA ILE A 27 9.34 11.83 29.64
C ILE A 27 8.30 12.04 28.52
N PRO A 28 8.73 12.48 27.32
CA PRO A 28 7.83 12.73 26.19
C PRO A 28 7.06 11.49 25.69
N MET A 29 7.46 10.28 26.12
CA MET A 29 6.93 8.99 25.63
C MET A 29 5.77 8.43 26.47
N LEU A 30 5.41 9.09 27.58
CA LEU A 30 4.44 8.53 28.55
C LEU A 30 2.99 8.48 28.03
N GLN A 31 2.67 9.15 26.93
CA GLN A 31 1.30 9.18 26.37
C GLN A 31 1.09 8.29 25.14
N ASP A 32 2.12 7.58 24.67
CA ASP A 32 1.96 6.61 23.57
C ASP A 32 1.55 5.20 24.07
N ILE A 33 1.33 5.04 25.39
CA ILE A 33 0.95 3.76 26.00
C ILE A 33 -0.47 3.32 25.56
N ASP A 34 -1.32 4.25 25.15
CA ASP A 34 -2.71 3.98 24.76
C ASP A 34 -2.93 3.88 23.24
N LYS A 35 -1.86 3.77 22.44
CA LYS A 35 -2.03 3.28 21.08
C LYS A 35 -2.09 1.77 21.19
N GLU A 36 -3.27 1.20 20.94
CA GLU A 36 -3.39 -0.17 20.46
C GLU A 36 -2.51 -0.26 19.22
N GLU A 37 -1.24 -0.64 19.42
CA GLU A 37 -0.46 -1.17 18.33
C GLU A 37 -1.19 -2.44 17.95
N ASP A 38 -1.75 -2.46 16.74
CA ASP A 38 -1.99 -3.73 16.04
C ASP A 38 -0.70 -4.51 16.23
N SER A 39 -0.71 -5.48 17.14
CA SER A 39 0.49 -6.22 17.50
C SER A 39 0.76 -7.17 16.34
N GLU A 40 1.24 -6.60 15.24
CA GLU A 40 1.73 -7.34 14.11
C GLU A 40 2.85 -8.22 14.66
N ASP A 41 2.65 -9.54 14.58
CA ASP A 41 3.66 -10.49 14.98
C ASP A 41 4.93 -10.19 14.19
N LYS A 42 5.99 -9.78 14.90
CA LYS A 42 7.26 -9.37 14.30
C LYS A 42 7.95 -10.51 13.55
N LEU A 43 7.50 -11.74 13.77
CA LEU A 43 7.96 -12.94 13.08
C LEU A 43 7.05 -13.34 11.91
N ALA A 44 5.87 -12.72 11.77
CA ALA A 44 4.97 -12.99 10.67
C ALA A 44 5.48 -12.38 9.36
N SER A 45 5.00 -12.95 8.25
CA SER A 45 5.32 -12.43 6.92
C SER A 45 4.67 -11.06 6.71
N THR A 46 5.43 -10.13 6.12
CA THR A 46 4.89 -8.83 5.69
C THR A 46 3.91 -8.94 4.51
N PHE A 47 3.79 -10.14 3.91
CA PHE A 47 2.85 -10.41 2.82
C PHE A 47 1.53 -10.96 3.34
N LYS A 48 0.42 -10.46 2.79
CA LYS A 48 -0.91 -11.01 3.09
C LYS A 48 -1.07 -12.39 2.45
N PRO A 49 -1.83 -13.32 3.08
CA PRO A 49 -2.00 -14.68 2.56
C PRO A 49 -2.90 -14.74 1.32
N THR A 50 -3.77 -13.74 1.10
CA THR A 50 -4.71 -13.71 -0.03
C THR A 50 -3.97 -13.53 -1.35
N PRO A 51 -4.05 -14.49 -2.29
CA PRO A 51 -3.44 -14.37 -3.60
C PRO A 51 -4.18 -13.34 -4.45
N HIS A 52 -3.46 -12.75 -5.39
CA HIS A 52 -4.02 -11.79 -6.33
C HIS A 52 -3.51 -12.10 -7.74
N VAL A 53 -4.33 -11.82 -8.75
CA VAL A 53 -4.01 -12.05 -10.16
C VAL A 53 -3.27 -10.85 -10.72
N VAL A 54 -2.28 -11.09 -11.58
CA VAL A 54 -1.53 -10.02 -12.25
C VAL A 54 -2.17 -9.76 -13.61
N GLU A 55 -2.64 -8.54 -13.84
CA GLU A 55 -3.20 -8.13 -15.13
C GLU A 55 -2.12 -7.63 -16.09
N LYS A 56 -1.25 -6.73 -15.63
CA LYS A 56 -0.23 -6.11 -16.46
C LYS A 56 1.06 -5.87 -15.70
N THR A 57 2.17 -6.19 -16.36
CA THR A 57 3.52 -5.89 -15.88
C THR A 57 4.18 -4.86 -16.80
N THR A 58 4.60 -3.72 -16.27
CA THR A 58 5.31 -2.66 -17.01
C THR A 58 6.61 -2.29 -16.31
N CYS A 59 7.76 -2.76 -16.82
CA CYS A 59 9.13 -2.40 -16.39
C CYS A 59 9.46 -2.57 -14.88
N GLY A 60 8.51 -2.98 -14.03
CA GLY A 60 8.63 -3.06 -12.57
C GLY A 60 7.37 -2.63 -11.82
N ASP A 61 6.50 -1.85 -12.46
CA ASP A 61 5.15 -1.56 -11.98
C ASP A 61 4.19 -2.68 -12.43
N VAL A 62 3.38 -3.16 -11.50
CA VAL A 62 2.46 -4.28 -11.70
C VAL A 62 1.06 -3.86 -11.26
N THR A 63 0.06 -4.10 -12.11
CA THR A 63 -1.35 -4.00 -11.73
C THR A 63 -1.86 -5.38 -11.34
N VAL A 64 -2.47 -5.43 -10.15
CA VAL A 64 -2.82 -6.65 -9.44
C VAL A 64 -4.29 -6.56 -9.04
N THR A 65 -5.06 -7.60 -9.30
CA THR A 65 -6.49 -7.68 -9.00
C THR A 65 -6.82 -8.76 -7.99
N ASN A 66 -7.71 -8.42 -7.07
CA ASN A 66 -8.21 -9.34 -6.08
C ASN A 66 -9.53 -9.95 -6.58
N GLU A 67 -9.61 -11.28 -6.71
CA GLU A 67 -10.81 -11.96 -7.20
C GLU A 67 -12.00 -11.87 -6.21
N GLU A 68 -11.73 -11.79 -4.91
CA GLU A 68 -12.78 -11.79 -3.87
C GLU A 68 -13.42 -10.41 -3.68
N THR A 69 -12.63 -9.35 -3.83
CA THR A 69 -13.06 -7.97 -3.57
C THR A 69 -13.20 -7.13 -4.84
N GLY A 70 -12.71 -7.61 -5.98
CA GLY A 70 -12.66 -6.87 -7.24
C GLY A 70 -11.73 -5.65 -7.23
N GLN A 71 -10.90 -5.49 -6.19
CA GLN A 71 -10.03 -4.34 -6.06
C GLN A 71 -8.83 -4.44 -7.00
N ILE A 72 -8.53 -3.33 -7.68
CA ILE A 72 -7.37 -3.18 -8.56
C ILE A 72 -6.32 -2.34 -7.85
N LEU A 73 -5.13 -2.89 -7.68
CA LEU A 73 -4.00 -2.24 -7.03
C LEU A 73 -2.82 -2.13 -7.97
N ARG A 74 -2.19 -0.95 -8.01
CA ARG A 74 -0.91 -0.74 -8.67
C ARG A 74 0.22 -0.81 -7.64
N ARG A 75 1.14 -1.77 -7.79
CA ARG A 75 2.27 -2.00 -6.87
C ARG A 75 3.58 -2.19 -7.63
N ASN A 76 4.69 -1.92 -6.97
CA ASN A 76 6.00 -2.30 -7.49
C ASN A 76 6.24 -3.80 -7.24
N LEU A 77 6.93 -4.46 -8.18
CA LEU A 77 7.29 -5.87 -8.09
C LEU A 77 8.01 -6.24 -6.78
N ILE A 78 8.81 -5.33 -6.20
CA ILE A 78 9.51 -5.56 -4.92
C ILE A 78 8.57 -5.83 -3.74
N HIS A 79 7.32 -5.38 -3.83
CA HIS A 79 6.29 -5.57 -2.80
C HIS A 79 5.35 -6.74 -3.12
N LEU A 80 5.66 -7.54 -4.13
CA LEU A 80 4.90 -8.74 -4.49
C LEU A 80 5.76 -9.98 -4.27
N LYS A 81 5.13 -11.02 -3.74
CA LYS A 81 5.75 -12.35 -3.64
C LYS A 81 5.11 -13.26 -4.67
N ARG A 82 5.94 -13.90 -5.49
CA ARG A 82 5.47 -14.91 -6.44
C ARG A 82 4.87 -16.08 -5.66
N VAL A 83 3.63 -16.45 -5.98
CA VAL A 83 2.97 -17.62 -5.40
C VAL A 83 3.49 -18.87 -6.13
N GLU A 84 3.89 -19.90 -5.36
CA GLU A 84 4.34 -21.18 -5.90
C GLU A 84 3.11 -22.10 -6.10
N GLY A 85 2.90 -22.64 -7.30
CA GLY A 85 1.73 -23.46 -7.64
C GLY A 85 1.49 -23.64 -9.15
N GLU A 86 0.37 -24.30 -9.51
CA GLU A 86 -0.06 -24.48 -10.90
C GLU A 86 -0.56 -23.16 -11.51
N TRP A 87 0.15 -22.69 -12.53
CA TRP A 87 -0.17 -21.45 -13.23
C TRP A 87 -1.36 -21.68 -14.15
N LYS A 88 -2.48 -20.99 -13.88
CA LYS A 88 -3.60 -20.90 -14.83
C LYS A 88 -3.48 -19.57 -15.56
N SER A 89 -3.15 -19.61 -16.84
CA SER A 89 -3.35 -18.46 -17.72
C SER A 89 -4.84 -18.36 -18.00
N ILE A 90 -5.48 -17.27 -17.57
CA ILE A 90 -6.83 -16.94 -18.02
C ILE A 90 -6.69 -16.54 -19.50
N GLN A 91 -7.21 -17.37 -20.40
CA GLN A 91 -7.31 -17.04 -21.82
C GLN A 91 -8.62 -16.27 -22.00
N ASP A 92 -8.53 -15.01 -22.41
CA ASP A 92 -9.70 -14.25 -22.87
C ASP A 92 -10.10 -14.78 -24.26
N ASP A 93 -10.98 -15.77 -24.31
CA ASP A 93 -11.52 -16.32 -25.56
C ASP A 93 -12.51 -15.38 -26.29
N ASN A 94 -12.62 -14.10 -25.89
CA ASN A 94 -13.61 -13.15 -26.43
C ASN A 94 -12.99 -12.01 -27.26
N LEU A 95 -12.19 -12.34 -28.27
CA LEU A 95 -11.78 -11.41 -29.33
C LEU A 95 -11.70 -12.16 -30.68
N ASN A 96 -12.84 -12.65 -31.19
CA ASN A 96 -12.99 -12.99 -32.62
C ASN A 96 -14.46 -13.28 -32.99
N GLU A 97 -15.35 -12.33 -32.78
CA GLU A 97 -16.63 -12.30 -33.49
C GLU A 97 -16.83 -10.84 -33.93
N ASP A 98 -16.34 -10.49 -35.13
CA ASP A 98 -16.83 -9.36 -35.97
C ASP A 98 -15.90 -9.07 -37.17
N THR A 99 -15.28 -10.08 -37.80
CA THR A 99 -14.63 -9.89 -39.12
C THR A 99 -14.95 -11.01 -40.10
N THR A 100 -16.23 -11.34 -40.28
CA THR A 100 -16.66 -11.99 -41.53
C THR A 100 -18.02 -11.46 -41.97
N ASN A 101 -18.14 -11.22 -43.29
CA ASN A 101 -19.29 -10.74 -44.08
C ASN A 101 -19.35 -9.20 -44.18
N ILE A 102 -19.32 -8.56 -45.34
CA ILE A 102 -19.87 -8.93 -46.66
C ILE A 102 -18.99 -8.30 -47.76
N ASN A 103 -18.48 -9.13 -48.67
CA ASN A 103 -18.26 -8.73 -50.07
C ASN A 103 -19.49 -9.21 -50.85
N GLU A 104 -20.27 -8.28 -51.40
CA GLU A 104 -20.98 -8.42 -52.68
C GLU A 104 -21.26 -7.04 -53.27
#